data_AF-A0A7V2P5C8-F1
#
_entry.id   AF-A0A7V2P5C8-F1
#
_cell.length_a   1.000
_cell.length_b   1.000
_cell.length_c   1.000
_cell.angle_alpha   90.00
_cell.angle_beta   90.00
_cell.angle_gamma   90.00
#
_symmetry.space_group_name_H-M   'P 1'
#
loop_
_entity.id
_entity.type
_entity.pdbx_description
1 polymer ?
#
loop_
_entity_poly.entity_id
_entity_poly.type
_entity_poly.pdbx_seq_one_letter_code
_entity_poly.pdbx_strand_id
1 'polypeptide(L)'
;MVRKVRVKPKISLLLITSLLILFFNLLAGCGGEEVGFGIYLLDNDELVLSEHHIEVYYEDTHNIELNEEGIQKWNSYMTWETIPKQTESLHSRDFVLKIKGEEIYRGKFYSMVSSISYSGVVVMDALIELDSDHNTIRIEFGYPTPAFAEGEDPRNAPEVIDFLDKHGLLR
;
A
#
# COMPACT_ATOMS: atom_id res chain seq x y z
N MET A 1 -51.06 57.74 -8.10
CA MET A 1 -49.74 58.04 -8.71
C MET A 1 -48.74 57.02 -8.19
N VAL A 2 -48.44 55.96 -8.96
CA VAL A 2 -47.54 54.87 -8.53
C VAL A 2 -46.51 54.63 -9.63
N ARG A 3 -45.22 54.85 -9.34
CA ARG A 3 -44.10 54.47 -10.23
C ARG A 3 -43.51 53.15 -9.74
N LYS A 4 -43.65 52.08 -10.53
CA LYS A 4 -42.90 50.83 -10.34
C LYS A 4 -41.50 50.98 -10.93
N VAL A 5 -40.49 50.91 -10.08
CA VAL A 5 -39.08 50.84 -10.48
C VAL A 5 -38.76 49.37 -10.80
N ARG A 6 -38.32 49.11 -12.04
CA ARG A 6 -37.95 47.79 -12.53
C ARG A 6 -36.42 47.65 -12.44
N VAL A 7 -35.94 46.94 -11.42
CA VAL A 7 -34.52 46.62 -11.24
C VAL A 7 -34.15 45.49 -12.20
N LYS A 8 -33.14 45.69 -13.05
CA LYS A 8 -32.64 44.68 -14.00
C LYS A 8 -31.66 43.73 -13.30
N PRO A 9 -31.80 42.40 -13.39
CA PRO A 9 -30.86 41.46 -12.82
C PRO A 9 -29.76 41.18 -13.85
N LYS A 10 -28.63 41.90 -13.79
CA LYS A 10 -27.42 41.56 -14.57
C LYS A 10 -26.27 41.03 -13.71
N ILE A 11 -26.34 41.21 -12.39
CA ILE A 11 -25.27 40.84 -11.46
C ILE A 11 -25.38 39.36 -11.01
N SER A 12 -26.55 38.75 -11.18
CA SER A 12 -26.81 37.37 -10.72
C SER A 12 -26.14 36.28 -11.57
N LEU A 13 -25.83 36.51 -12.85
CA LEU A 13 -25.38 35.43 -13.74
C LEU A 13 -23.86 35.16 -13.64
N LEU A 14 -23.05 36.22 -13.45
CA LEU A 14 -21.59 36.13 -13.35
C LEU A 14 -21.12 35.45 -12.04
N LEU A 15 -21.84 35.69 -10.93
CA LEU A 15 -21.55 35.04 -9.65
C LEU A 15 -21.86 33.54 -9.67
N ILE A 16 -22.95 33.14 -10.34
CA ILE A 16 -23.35 31.74 -10.46
C ILE A 16 -22.34 30.96 -11.32
N THR A 17 -21.87 31.53 -12.43
CA THR A 17 -20.84 30.88 -13.28
C THR A 17 -19.50 30.75 -12.57
N SER A 18 -19.10 31.75 -11.77
CA SER A 18 -17.86 31.68 -10.97
C SER A 18 -17.94 30.62 -9.87
N LEU A 19 -19.10 30.47 -9.22
CA LEU A 19 -19.31 29.43 -8.20
C LEU A 19 -19.28 28.01 -8.82
N LEU A 20 -19.87 27.84 -10.01
CA LEU A 20 -19.88 26.57 -10.73
C LEU A 20 -18.47 26.13 -11.16
N ILE A 21 -17.62 27.06 -11.61
CA ILE A 21 -16.23 26.74 -11.98
C ILE A 21 -15.42 26.33 -10.74
N LEU A 22 -15.59 27.02 -9.61
CA LEU A 22 -14.97 26.64 -8.34
C LEU A 22 -15.44 25.26 -7.84
N PHE A 23 -16.73 24.94 -8.02
CA PHE A 23 -17.29 23.64 -7.63
C PHE A 23 -16.79 22.49 -8.53
N PHE A 24 -16.60 22.72 -9.83
CA PHE A 24 -16.02 21.73 -10.75
C PHE A 24 -14.54 21.46 -10.47
N ASN A 25 -13.76 22.47 -10.05
CA ASN A 25 -12.37 22.25 -9.65
C ASN A 25 -12.24 21.50 -8.31
N LEU A 26 -13.23 21.64 -7.41
CA LEU A 26 -13.32 20.86 -6.17
C LEU A 26 -13.67 19.38 -6.41
N LEU A 27 -14.37 19.05 -7.49
CA LEU A 27 -14.68 17.66 -7.88
C LEU A 27 -13.59 16.99 -8.72
N ALA A 28 -12.65 17.76 -9.26
CA ALA A 28 -11.47 17.23 -9.98
C ALA A 28 -10.32 16.86 -9.02
N GLY A 29 -10.44 17.15 -7.73
CA GLY A 29 -9.45 16.86 -6.70
C GLY A 29 -9.67 15.50 -6.05
N CYS A 30 -9.05 14.47 -6.64
CA CYS A 30 -8.59 13.18 -6.07
C CYS A 30 -8.73 12.05 -7.11
N GLY A 31 -8.21 12.27 -8.31
CA GLY A 31 -7.75 11.15 -9.12
C GLY A 31 -6.41 10.70 -8.56
N GLY A 32 -6.41 10.10 -7.37
CA GLY A 32 -5.25 9.32 -6.92
C GLY A 32 -5.04 8.22 -7.96
N GLU A 33 -3.79 8.01 -8.37
CA GLU A 33 -3.45 6.89 -9.23
C GLU A 33 -3.99 5.61 -8.58
N GLU A 34 -4.84 4.90 -9.31
CA GLU A 34 -5.48 3.70 -8.80
C GLU A 34 -4.42 2.60 -8.71
N VAL A 35 -3.86 2.42 -7.51
CA VAL A 35 -2.86 1.40 -7.22
C VAL A 35 -3.46 0.02 -7.45
N GLY A 36 -2.88 -0.73 -8.38
CA GLY A 36 -3.37 -2.04 -8.81
C GLY A 36 -2.97 -3.15 -7.85
N PHE A 37 -1.77 -3.10 -7.26
CA PHE A 37 -1.30 -4.00 -6.22
C PHE A 37 -0.79 -3.16 -5.06
N GLY A 38 -1.20 -3.45 -3.83
CA GLY A 38 -0.65 -2.73 -2.69
C GLY A 38 -0.63 -3.52 -1.41
N ILE A 39 0.46 -3.35 -0.66
CA ILE A 39 0.58 -3.77 0.74
C ILE A 39 0.36 -2.52 1.58
N TYR A 40 -0.71 -2.54 2.38
CA TYR A 40 -1.13 -1.42 3.22
C TYR A 40 -1.02 -1.78 4.70
N LEU A 41 -0.71 -0.81 5.53
CA LEU A 41 -0.85 -0.92 6.97
C LEU A 41 -2.33 -0.99 7.36
N LEU A 42 -2.70 -1.99 8.14
CA LEU A 42 -4.11 -2.28 8.45
C LEU A 42 -4.73 -1.23 9.41
N ASP A 43 -3.91 -0.54 10.19
CA ASP A 43 -4.36 0.41 11.21
C ASP A 43 -4.65 1.81 10.66
N ASN A 44 -3.99 2.23 9.58
CA ASN A 44 -4.09 3.58 9.03
C ASN A 44 -4.24 3.65 7.50
N ASP A 45 -4.36 2.51 6.81
CA ASP A 45 -4.45 2.39 5.34
C ASP A 45 -3.26 3.02 4.59
N GLU A 46 -2.12 3.21 5.25
CA GLU A 46 -0.92 3.73 4.61
C GLU A 46 -0.33 2.70 3.64
N LEU A 47 -0.10 3.10 2.38
CA LEU A 47 0.57 2.30 1.37
C LEU A 47 2.05 2.14 1.72
N VAL A 48 2.44 0.89 2.01
CA VAL A 48 3.84 0.51 2.28
C VAL A 48 4.56 0.21 0.97
N LEU A 49 4.02 -0.70 0.16
CA LEU A 49 4.57 -1.08 -1.14
C LEU A 49 3.46 -1.18 -2.19
N SER A 50 3.74 -0.79 -3.44
CA SER A 50 2.88 -0.98 -4.60
C SER A 50 3.61 -1.74 -5.70
N GLU A 51 2.94 -2.04 -6.81
CA GLU A 51 3.58 -2.62 -8.01
C GLU A 51 4.76 -1.80 -8.51
N HIS A 52 4.76 -0.47 -8.34
CA HIS A 52 5.84 0.40 -8.80
C HIS A 52 7.13 0.25 -8.00
N HIS A 53 7.06 -0.37 -6.83
CA HIS A 53 8.23 -0.63 -5.98
C HIS A 53 8.86 -2.01 -6.22
N ILE A 54 8.20 -2.85 -7.04
CA ILE A 54 8.61 -4.22 -7.30
C ILE A 54 9.41 -4.26 -8.60
N GLU A 55 10.60 -4.83 -8.53
CA GLU A 55 11.35 -5.22 -9.73
C GLU A 55 10.85 -6.59 -10.21
N VAL A 56 10.79 -7.57 -9.30
CA VAL A 56 10.38 -8.95 -9.59
C VAL A 56 9.72 -9.60 -8.37
N TYR A 57 8.73 -10.44 -8.62
CA TYR A 57 8.15 -11.40 -7.68
C TYR A 57 8.47 -12.82 -8.13
N TYR A 58 9.12 -13.62 -7.27
CA TYR A 58 9.45 -15.02 -7.56
C TYR A 58 8.39 -15.96 -6.97
N GLU A 59 7.55 -16.56 -7.81
CA GLU A 59 6.37 -17.34 -7.39
C GLU A 59 6.73 -18.49 -6.44
N ASP A 60 7.71 -19.31 -6.82
CA ASP A 60 8.10 -20.52 -6.08
C ASP A 60 8.57 -20.25 -4.65
N THR A 61 9.09 -19.05 -4.38
CA THR A 61 9.70 -18.67 -3.09
C THR A 61 8.94 -17.59 -2.36
N HIS A 62 7.97 -16.94 -3.00
CA HIS A 62 7.28 -15.75 -2.51
C HIS A 62 8.25 -14.65 -2.07
N ASN A 63 9.33 -14.46 -2.83
CA ASN A 63 10.29 -13.38 -2.65
C ASN A 63 9.90 -12.19 -3.54
N ILE A 64 10.01 -10.98 -2.98
CA ILE A 64 9.87 -9.72 -3.70
C ILE A 64 11.24 -9.06 -3.78
N GLU A 65 11.76 -8.94 -4.99
CA GLU A 65 12.89 -8.08 -5.29
C GLU A 65 12.39 -6.65 -5.50
N LEU A 66 12.90 -5.73 -4.70
CA LEU A 66 12.53 -4.31 -4.77
C LEU A 66 13.46 -3.56 -5.71
N ASN A 67 12.89 -2.63 -6.47
CA ASN A 67 13.68 -1.66 -7.21
C ASN A 67 14.18 -0.52 -6.29
N GLU A 68 14.90 0.45 -6.85
CA GLU A 68 15.48 1.55 -6.08
C GLU A 68 14.43 2.35 -5.28
N GLU A 69 13.26 2.63 -5.86
CA GLU A 69 12.17 3.32 -5.17
C GLU A 69 11.59 2.47 -4.04
N GLY A 70 11.43 1.16 -4.27
CA GLY A 70 10.99 0.22 -3.25
C GLY A 70 11.94 0.12 -2.06
N ILE A 71 13.26 0.09 -2.31
CA ILE A 71 14.28 0.12 -1.25
C ILE A 71 14.16 1.41 -0.42
N GLN A 72 14.10 2.57 -1.09
CA GLN A 72 13.96 3.86 -0.41
C GLN A 72 12.69 3.93 0.43
N LYS A 73 11.57 3.46 -0.11
CA LYS A 73 10.28 3.42 0.57
C LYS A 73 10.32 2.48 1.77
N TRP A 74 10.87 1.27 1.64
CA TRP A 74 11.05 0.33 2.74
C TRP A 74 11.91 0.91 3.87
N ASN A 75 13.07 1.48 3.51
CA ASN A 75 14.00 2.06 4.47
C ASN A 75 13.45 3.31 5.16
N SER A 76 12.46 3.99 4.58
CA SER A 76 11.81 5.15 5.23
C SER A 76 11.12 4.81 6.56
N TYR A 77 10.80 3.52 6.77
CA TYR A 77 10.26 3.01 8.04
C TYR A 77 11.34 2.65 9.07
N MET A 78 12.62 2.73 8.70
CA MET A 78 13.77 2.49 9.57
C MET A 78 14.12 3.78 10.33
N THR A 79 13.27 4.17 11.28
CA THR A 79 13.40 5.48 11.97
C THR A 79 14.37 5.50 13.16
N TRP A 80 15.18 4.46 13.34
CA TRP A 80 16.00 4.28 14.55
C TRP A 80 17.50 4.24 14.27
N GLU A 81 18.27 4.89 15.13
CA GLU A 81 19.73 4.75 15.17
C GLU A 81 20.19 3.59 16.08
N THR A 82 19.34 3.14 17.01
CA THR A 82 19.71 2.13 18.03
C THR A 82 18.61 1.13 18.37
N ILE A 83 17.41 1.59 18.77
CA ILE A 83 16.28 0.71 19.12
C ILE A 83 15.04 1.10 18.32
N PRO A 84 14.40 0.17 17.59
CA PRO A 84 13.18 0.46 16.85
C PRO A 84 12.06 0.89 17.79
N LYS A 85 11.48 2.07 17.51
CA LYS A 85 10.21 2.45 18.13
C LYS A 85 9.11 1.69 17.42
N GLN A 86 8.42 0.82 18.15
CA GLN A 86 7.36 -0.03 17.59
C GLN A 86 6.24 0.75 16.90
N THR A 87 5.99 2.00 17.31
CA THR A 87 4.94 2.86 16.73
C THR A 87 5.33 3.48 15.39
N GLU A 88 6.61 3.49 15.03
CA GLU A 88 7.13 4.13 13.82
C GLU A 88 7.71 3.12 12.82
N SER A 89 8.06 1.91 13.27
CA SER A 89 8.57 0.82 12.42
C SER A 89 7.46 -0.03 11.80
N LEU A 90 7.78 -0.78 10.74
CA LEU A 90 6.89 -1.82 10.22
C LEU A 90 6.74 -3.00 11.18
N HIS A 91 7.80 -3.36 11.91
CA HIS A 91 7.83 -4.58 12.72
C HIS A 91 6.63 -4.74 13.65
N SER A 92 6.03 -5.94 13.65
CA SER A 92 4.84 -6.33 14.41
C SER A 92 3.52 -5.68 13.98
N ARG A 93 3.51 -4.74 13.03
CA ARG A 93 2.29 -4.15 12.49
C ARG A 93 1.60 -5.10 11.52
N ASP A 94 0.28 -5.05 11.53
CA ASP A 94 -0.55 -5.82 10.61
C ASP A 94 -0.64 -5.12 9.26
N PHE A 95 -0.67 -5.91 8.20
CA PHE A 95 -0.87 -5.43 6.85
C PHE A 95 -2.05 -6.12 6.17
N VAL A 96 -2.52 -5.51 5.10
CA VAL A 96 -3.45 -6.09 4.15
C VAL A 96 -2.89 -5.93 2.74
N LEU A 97 -2.88 -7.02 1.97
CA LEU A 97 -2.61 -6.98 0.54
C LEU A 97 -3.93 -6.75 -0.19
N LYS A 98 -3.95 -5.75 -1.07
CA LYS A 98 -5.09 -5.43 -1.91
C LYS A 98 -4.71 -5.52 -3.38
N ILE A 99 -5.62 -6.04 -4.21
CA ILE A 99 -5.57 -5.92 -5.67
C ILE A 99 -6.72 -5.03 -6.12
N LYS A 100 -6.44 -3.91 -6.79
CA LYS A 100 -7.42 -2.92 -7.25
C LYS A 100 -8.39 -2.50 -6.14
N GLY A 101 -7.85 -2.30 -4.94
CA GLY A 101 -8.60 -1.93 -3.75
C GLY A 101 -9.36 -3.06 -3.04
N GLU A 102 -9.44 -4.27 -3.61
CA GLU A 102 -10.06 -5.43 -2.96
C GLU A 102 -9.05 -6.15 -2.06
N GLU A 103 -9.41 -6.39 -0.79
CA GLU A 103 -8.57 -7.14 0.14
C GLU A 103 -8.45 -8.61 -0.29
N ILE A 104 -7.22 -9.09 -0.49
CA ILE A 104 -6.95 -10.49 -0.82
C ILE A 104 -6.59 -11.27 0.44
N TYR A 105 -5.60 -10.80 1.19
CA TYR A 105 -5.22 -11.41 2.46
C TYR A 105 -4.56 -10.43 3.41
N ARG A 106 -4.45 -10.85 4.67
CA ARG A 106 -3.83 -10.09 5.75
C ARG A 106 -2.62 -10.82 6.29
N GLY A 107 -1.73 -10.08 6.92
CA GLY A 107 -0.57 -10.65 7.56
C GLY A 107 0.10 -9.67 8.51
N LYS A 108 1.35 -9.95 8.85
CA LYS A 108 2.14 -9.14 9.77
C LYS A 108 3.55 -8.89 9.24
N PHE A 109 4.08 -7.69 9.45
CA PHE A 109 5.50 -7.41 9.24
C PHE A 109 6.33 -8.02 10.37
N TYR A 110 7.39 -8.73 10.02
CA TYR A 110 8.11 -9.62 10.92
C TYR A 110 9.63 -9.50 10.76
N SER A 111 10.37 -10.11 11.69
CA SER A 111 11.83 -10.14 11.65
C SER A 111 12.35 -11.37 12.38
N MET A 112 13.54 -11.84 11.97
CA MET A 112 14.19 -13.00 12.58
C MET A 112 14.50 -12.84 14.07
N VAL A 113 14.56 -11.60 14.56
CA VAL A 113 14.77 -11.32 16.01
C VAL A 113 13.50 -11.55 16.84
N SER A 114 12.36 -11.84 16.21
CA SER A 114 11.15 -12.18 16.94
C SER A 114 11.20 -13.59 17.50
N SER A 115 10.86 -13.72 18.79
CA SER A 115 10.76 -15.00 19.50
C SER A 115 9.36 -15.61 19.49
N ILE A 116 8.38 -14.92 18.89
CA ILE A 116 6.99 -15.35 18.84
C ILE A 116 6.77 -16.16 17.55
N SER A 117 5.95 -17.21 17.61
CA SER A 117 5.50 -17.91 16.40
C SER A 117 4.25 -17.23 15.83
N TYR A 118 4.07 -17.30 14.52
CA TYR A 118 2.86 -16.77 13.88
C TYR A 118 2.36 -17.76 12.84
N SER A 119 1.06 -18.03 12.82
CA SER A 119 0.47 -19.04 11.93
C SER A 119 -0.03 -18.50 10.59
N GLY A 120 -0.07 -17.18 10.42
CA GLY A 120 -0.51 -16.52 9.20
C GLY A 120 0.64 -16.10 8.29
N VAL A 121 0.33 -15.20 7.34
CA VAL A 121 1.32 -14.64 6.42
C VAL A 121 2.19 -13.61 7.13
N VAL A 122 3.50 -13.69 6.91
CA VAL A 122 4.47 -12.68 7.38
C VAL A 122 5.28 -12.11 6.23
N VAL A 123 5.55 -10.81 6.28
CA VAL A 123 6.60 -10.18 5.45
C VAL A 123 7.84 -10.03 6.32
N MET A 124 8.93 -10.69 5.95
CA MET A 124 10.17 -10.73 6.73
C MET A 124 10.99 -9.44 6.59
N ASP A 125 12.06 -9.36 7.37
CA ASP A 125 13.10 -8.34 7.28
C ASP A 125 12.67 -6.90 7.59
N ALA A 126 11.55 -6.73 8.31
CA ALA A 126 10.98 -5.42 8.72
C ALA A 126 11.85 -4.61 9.69
N LEU A 127 13.03 -5.12 10.06
CA LEU A 127 14.03 -4.46 10.92
C LEU A 127 15.41 -4.37 10.25
N ILE A 128 15.52 -4.70 8.97
CA ILE A 128 16.77 -4.72 8.21
C ILE A 128 16.70 -3.65 7.12
N GLU A 129 17.69 -2.77 7.08
CA GLU A 129 17.87 -1.81 6.00
C GLU A 129 18.30 -2.56 4.72
N LEU A 130 17.64 -2.24 3.62
CA LEU A 130 17.91 -2.83 2.31
C LEU A 130 18.86 -1.95 1.51
N ASP A 131 19.64 -2.57 0.63
CA ASP A 131 20.50 -1.89 -0.34
C ASP A 131 20.44 -2.59 -1.70
N SER A 132 21.23 -2.14 -2.68
CA SER A 132 21.23 -2.75 -4.02
C SER A 132 21.72 -4.19 -4.06
N ASP A 133 22.49 -4.63 -3.06
CA ASP A 133 23.00 -6.00 -2.96
C ASP A 133 22.06 -6.90 -2.14
N HIS A 134 21.19 -6.29 -1.32
CA HIS A 134 20.22 -6.93 -0.44
C HIS A 134 18.85 -6.24 -0.55
N ASN A 135 18.21 -6.37 -1.72
CA ASN A 135 16.93 -5.71 -2.06
C ASN A 135 15.72 -6.65 -2.00
N THR A 136 15.88 -7.87 -1.49
CA THR A 136 14.82 -8.88 -1.48
C THR A 136 14.17 -9.00 -0.11
N ILE A 137 12.84 -8.93 -0.07
CA ILE A 137 12.02 -9.27 1.10
C ILE A 137 11.28 -10.58 0.84
N ARG A 138 11.06 -11.38 1.89
CA ARG A 138 10.37 -12.68 1.78
C ARG A 138 9.00 -12.64 2.41
N ILE A 139 8.02 -13.22 1.72
CA ILE A 139 6.68 -13.47 2.28
C ILE A 139 6.59 -14.93 2.68
N GLU A 140 6.46 -15.22 3.97
CA GLU A 140 6.30 -16.59 4.49
C GLU A 140 4.85 -16.85 4.94
N PHE A 141 4.41 -18.11 4.91
CA PHE A 141 3.16 -18.55 5.54
C PHE A 141 3.51 -19.49 6.69
N GLY A 142 3.29 -19.01 7.90
CA GLY A 142 3.81 -19.63 9.12
C GLY A 142 5.27 -19.24 9.42
N TYR A 143 5.52 -18.79 10.65
CA TYR A 143 6.84 -18.46 11.18
C TYR A 143 7.04 -19.14 12.56
N PRO A 144 8.25 -19.67 12.88
CA PRO A 144 9.52 -19.58 12.14
C PRO A 144 9.67 -20.56 10.98
N THR A 145 8.71 -21.48 10.83
CA THR A 145 8.71 -22.45 9.73
C THR A 145 7.29 -22.68 9.26
N PRO A 146 7.09 -23.20 8.04
CA PRO A 146 5.76 -23.53 7.52
C PRO A 146 4.96 -24.52 8.38
N ALA A 147 5.61 -25.26 9.30
CA ALA A 147 4.93 -26.16 10.23
C ALA A 147 4.01 -25.45 11.24
N PHE A 148 4.16 -24.13 11.40
CA PHE A 148 3.28 -23.30 12.24
C PHE A 148 2.10 -22.72 11.46
N ALA A 149 2.06 -22.89 10.14
CA ALA A 149 1.00 -22.36 9.31
C ALA A 149 -0.34 -23.04 9.61
N GLU A 150 -1.41 -22.26 9.69
CA GLU A 150 -2.76 -22.77 9.88
C GLU A 150 -3.71 -22.18 8.83
N GLY A 151 -4.54 -23.03 8.24
CA GLY A 151 -5.49 -22.65 7.21
C GLY A 151 -4.95 -22.85 5.78
N GLU A 152 -5.61 -22.20 4.83
CA GLU A 152 -5.22 -22.19 3.42
C GLU A 152 -4.18 -21.10 3.19
N ASP A 153 -3.12 -21.41 2.43
CA ASP A 153 -2.06 -20.45 2.09
C ASP A 153 -2.58 -19.46 1.04
N PRO A 154 -2.79 -18.18 1.40
CA PRO A 154 -3.40 -17.23 0.48
C PRO A 154 -2.39 -16.59 -0.48
N ARG A 155 -1.09 -16.88 -0.36
CA ARG A 155 -0.04 -16.24 -1.17
C ARG A 155 -0.09 -16.63 -2.65
N ASN A 156 -0.76 -17.73 -2.96
CA ASN A 156 -1.02 -18.21 -4.33
C ASN A 156 -2.43 -17.84 -4.82
N ALA A 157 -3.07 -16.85 -4.21
CA ALA A 157 -4.35 -16.33 -4.69
C ALA A 157 -4.23 -15.96 -6.19
N PRO A 158 -5.08 -16.53 -7.08
CA PRO A 158 -5.01 -16.28 -8.52
C PRO A 158 -5.02 -14.80 -8.88
N GLU A 159 -5.76 -13.98 -8.11
CA GLU A 159 -5.84 -12.54 -8.29
C GLU A 159 -4.47 -11.84 -8.18
N VAL A 160 -3.59 -12.34 -7.31
CA VAL A 160 -2.24 -11.82 -7.12
C VAL A 160 -1.33 -12.28 -8.26
N ILE A 161 -1.32 -13.58 -8.55
CA ILE A 161 -0.46 -14.17 -9.58
C ILE A 161 -0.82 -13.62 -10.96
N ASP A 162 -2.09 -13.60 -11.32
CA ASP A 162 -2.58 -13.04 -12.59
C ASP A 162 -2.25 -11.55 -12.73
N PHE A 163 -2.34 -10.78 -11.63
CA PHE A 163 -1.97 -9.37 -11.64
C PHE A 163 -0.47 -9.21 -11.94
N LEU A 164 0.39 -9.91 -11.20
CA LEU A 164 1.85 -9.80 -11.34
C LEU A 164 2.31 -10.28 -12.72
N ASP A 165 1.78 -11.38 -13.24
CA ASP A 165 2.10 -11.88 -14.58
C ASP A 165 1.71 -10.88 -15.67
N LYS A 166 0.48 -10.34 -15.60
CA LYS A 166 -0.02 -9.36 -16.57
C LYS A 166 0.82 -8.07 -16.62
N HIS A 167 1.45 -7.70 -15.51
CA HIS A 167 2.32 -6.53 -15.42
C HIS A 167 3.80 -6.87 -15.66
N GLY A 168 4.14 -8.12 -15.96
CA GLY A 168 5.51 -8.56 -16.23
C GLY A 168 6.41 -8.60 -14.99
N LEU A 169 5.81 -8.67 -13.80
CA LEU A 169 6.51 -8.70 -12.52
C LEU A 169 6.73 -10.13 -12.01
N LEU A 170 6.07 -11.14 -12.58
CA LEU A 170 6.16 -12.53 -12.14
C LEU A 170 7.37 -13.26 -12.75
N ARG A 171 8.04 -14.08 -11.93
CA ARG A 171 9.11 -15.00 -12.34
C ARG A 171 8.93 -16.39 -11.74
#